data_AF-A0A962ZLS4-F1
#
_entry.id   AF-A0A962ZLS4-F1
#
_cell.length_a   1.000
_cell.length_b   1.000
_cell.length_c   1.000
_cell.angle_alpha   90.00
_cell.angle_beta   90.00
_cell.angle_gamma   90.00
#
_symmetry.space_group_name_H-M   'P 1'
#
loop_
_entity.id
_entity.type
_entity.pdbx_description
1 polymer ?
#
loop_
_entity_poly.entity_id
_entity_poly.type
_entity_poly.pdbx_seq_one_letter_code
_entity_poly.pdbx_strand_id
1 'polypeptide(L)'
;MRMPCLVTALALIGSLTGCSDGSDSPTPVMPGDNAFLQATVDLPSVAQPAFTPGSPGVLVSNPKLLRQFAGQDINFNKARYTRYFLSNNENRQPDAILVLIPGFEGGASTFYLLAENLLRRAAADTSLVLEVWAVDRRSSFLEDTVGLDIAEELNDPLVGLDFLFGDALGLNLSQALVEGPNRRAEFYNSSSDTAFMAQWTTLVHSQDIDAVVEAARAAARGANVFLGGHSAGTGYTARYAATDFSFGSGAPQPGYARLRGLVLLEGGGGSLSDEPVSEETLDLIEASFDGGLYGAVRDQAPRCIDGNTACTSDTAATDCAAFANTRCVQPRGAYAEVAGLLSPQLLAISEVNAIDALAVGDGVQSILQQDQNGIAGNNAIARVPQLTILAPLVGGGDASSSALLGKFLDDDGVAASLASFVATSVGFDGPVENGVATWLSKSDGIPAEAFTDNGPAPTSLAGAGVWGVE
;
A
#
# COMPACT_ATOMS: atom_id res chain seq x y z
N MET A 1 -13.04 -26.67 -7.92
CA MET A 1 -12.08 -25.61 -8.31
C MET A 1 -12.78 -24.31 -7.97
N ARG A 2 -12.55 -23.81 -6.74
CA ARG A 2 -13.30 -22.66 -6.18
C ARG A 2 -12.59 -21.39 -6.63
N MET A 3 -13.29 -20.52 -7.35
CA MET A 3 -12.88 -19.14 -7.62
C MET A 3 -13.23 -18.30 -6.39
N PRO A 4 -12.28 -17.60 -5.75
CA PRO A 4 -12.61 -16.55 -4.79
C PRO A 4 -12.96 -15.27 -5.56
N CYS A 5 -14.17 -14.74 -5.32
CA CYS A 5 -14.50 -13.36 -5.66
C CYS A 5 -13.80 -12.46 -4.64
N LEU A 6 -12.62 -11.96 -5.01
CA LEU A 6 -11.89 -10.95 -4.22
C LEU A 6 -12.43 -9.57 -4.64
N VAL A 7 -13.27 -8.94 -3.81
CA VAL A 7 -13.85 -7.61 -4.07
C VAL A 7 -13.29 -6.65 -3.02
N THR A 8 -12.08 -6.16 -3.26
CA THR A 8 -11.30 -5.35 -2.30
C THR A 8 -12.00 -4.04 -1.89
N ALA A 9 -12.29 -3.90 -0.60
CA ALA A 9 -13.03 -2.84 0.06
C ALA A 9 -12.25 -1.52 0.23
N LEU A 10 -11.06 -1.37 -0.35
CA LEU A 10 -10.42 -0.06 -0.54
C LEU A 10 -10.86 0.67 -1.83
N ALA A 11 -11.76 0.08 -2.62
CA ALA A 11 -12.34 0.71 -3.80
C ALA A 11 -13.67 1.46 -3.56
N LEU A 12 -14.23 1.44 -2.33
CA LEU A 12 -15.53 2.05 -2.01
C LEU A 12 -15.48 3.40 -1.29
N ILE A 13 -14.60 4.30 -1.76
CA ILE A 13 -14.78 5.76 -1.59
C ILE A 13 -15.15 6.43 -2.94
N GLY A 14 -15.17 5.65 -4.04
CA GLY A 14 -15.73 6.08 -5.34
C GLY A 14 -17.19 5.67 -5.58
N SER A 15 -17.84 5.00 -4.62
CA SER A 15 -19.17 4.39 -4.78
C SER A 15 -20.28 5.13 -4.05
N LEU A 16 -20.16 6.45 -4.00
CA LEU A 16 -21.31 7.34 -3.92
C LEU A 16 -21.40 8.04 -5.28
N THR A 17 -22.28 7.50 -6.13
CA THR A 17 -22.63 7.82 -7.54
C THR A 17 -21.70 7.42 -8.68
N GLY A 18 -22.10 6.30 -9.30
CA GLY A 18 -22.04 6.06 -10.74
C GLY A 18 -23.43 5.84 -11.35
N CYS A 19 -24.45 6.59 -10.93
CA CYS A 19 -25.62 6.85 -11.76
C CYS A 19 -25.49 8.29 -12.27
N SER A 20 -25.23 8.44 -13.57
CA SER A 20 -25.13 9.74 -14.23
C SER A 20 -26.51 10.36 -14.38
N ASP A 21 -26.72 11.58 -13.88
CA ASP A 21 -27.76 12.46 -14.39
C ASP A 21 -27.11 13.65 -15.09
N GLY A 22 -26.96 13.51 -16.41
CA GLY A 22 -26.79 14.59 -17.36
C GLY A 22 -27.94 14.49 -18.37
N SER A 23 -28.87 15.42 -18.30
CA SER A 23 -30.03 15.56 -19.18
C SER A 23 -29.70 15.40 -20.67
N ASP A 24 -30.59 14.68 -21.36
CA ASP A 24 -30.71 14.44 -22.81
C ASP A 24 -29.61 13.64 -23.52
N SER A 25 -29.64 12.31 -23.31
CA SER A 25 -29.71 11.27 -24.35
C SER A 25 -29.88 9.91 -23.67
N PRO A 26 -30.70 8.97 -24.18
CA PRO A 26 -30.77 7.63 -23.59
C PRO A 26 -29.39 7.00 -23.70
N THR A 27 -28.69 6.87 -22.58
CA THR A 27 -27.53 5.99 -22.45
C THR A 27 -27.96 4.62 -22.98
N PRO A 28 -27.26 4.07 -24.00
CA PRO A 28 -27.52 2.71 -24.39
C PRO A 28 -27.20 1.84 -23.17
N VAL A 29 -28.23 1.26 -22.56
CA VAL A 29 -28.07 0.14 -21.64
C VAL A 29 -27.40 -0.94 -22.47
N MET A 30 -26.07 -1.05 -22.37
CA MET A 30 -25.31 -2.11 -23.01
C MET A 30 -25.68 -3.41 -22.31
N PRO A 31 -26.32 -4.38 -22.98
CA PRO A 31 -26.62 -5.67 -22.37
C PRO A 31 -25.36 -6.56 -22.43
N GLY A 32 -24.86 -7.00 -21.27
CA GLY A 32 -24.06 -8.24 -21.12
C GLY A 32 -22.57 -8.15 -20.70
N ASP A 33 -22.20 -8.96 -19.69
CA ASP A 33 -21.02 -9.88 -19.65
C ASP A 33 -19.56 -9.42 -19.49
N ASN A 34 -19.25 -8.15 -19.24
CA ASN A 34 -17.85 -7.71 -19.03
C ASN A 34 -17.57 -7.23 -17.59
N ALA A 35 -17.60 -8.17 -16.64
CA ALA A 35 -17.22 -7.92 -15.26
C ALA A 35 -15.75 -7.45 -15.19
N PHE A 36 -15.47 -6.48 -14.33
CA PHE A 36 -14.11 -6.12 -13.98
C PHE A 36 -13.60 -7.13 -12.96
N LEU A 37 -12.47 -7.77 -13.25
CA LEU A 37 -11.91 -8.85 -12.45
C LEU A 37 -10.47 -8.52 -12.07
N GLN A 38 -10.01 -9.14 -10.99
CA GLN A 38 -8.63 -9.08 -10.55
C GLN A 38 -8.07 -10.47 -10.23
N ALA A 39 -6.77 -10.62 -10.35
CA ALA A 39 -6.06 -11.81 -9.89
C ALA A 39 -4.65 -11.44 -9.41
N THR A 40 -4.30 -11.86 -8.20
CA THR A 40 -2.94 -11.69 -7.65
C THR A 40 -2.06 -12.87 -8.02
N VAL A 41 -0.85 -12.56 -8.50
CA VAL A 41 0.11 -13.53 -9.01
C VAL A 41 1.45 -13.32 -8.30
N ASP A 42 1.95 -14.40 -7.71
CA ASP A 42 3.32 -14.50 -7.21
C ASP A 42 4.22 -15.12 -8.28
N LEU A 43 5.41 -14.57 -8.46
CA LEU A 43 6.40 -15.13 -9.38
C LEU A 43 7.82 -15.06 -8.80
N PRO A 44 8.73 -15.98 -9.19
CA PRO A 44 10.10 -15.98 -8.67
C PRO A 44 10.84 -14.68 -8.98
N SER A 45 11.54 -14.12 -8.00
CA SER A 45 12.49 -13.03 -8.21
C SER A 45 13.90 -13.58 -8.30
N VAL A 46 14.73 -12.98 -9.17
CA VAL A 46 16.17 -13.27 -9.20
C VAL A 46 16.91 -12.68 -8.01
N ALA A 47 16.30 -11.72 -7.31
CA ALA A 47 16.88 -11.09 -6.14
C ALA A 47 16.76 -12.00 -4.90
N GLN A 48 17.92 -12.42 -4.38
CA GLN A 48 18.04 -13.22 -3.16
C GLN A 48 18.87 -12.47 -2.10
N PRO A 49 18.37 -11.32 -1.59
CA PRO A 49 19.08 -10.54 -0.59
C PRO A 49 19.43 -11.38 0.65
N ALA A 50 20.58 -11.08 1.27
CA ALA A 50 21.00 -11.73 2.50
C ALA A 50 19.94 -11.58 3.61
N PHE A 51 19.96 -12.48 4.60
CA PHE A 51 19.06 -12.50 5.77
C PHE A 51 17.56 -12.63 5.48
N THR A 52 17.13 -12.61 4.21
CA THR A 52 15.72 -12.71 3.82
C THR A 52 15.26 -14.17 3.89
N PRO A 53 14.09 -14.47 4.51
CA PRO A 53 13.48 -15.79 4.44
C PRO A 53 13.40 -16.32 3.00
N GLY A 54 13.95 -17.51 2.78
CA GLY A 54 14.10 -18.12 1.45
C GLY A 54 15.46 -17.91 0.78
N SER A 55 16.33 -17.07 1.35
CA SER A 55 17.73 -16.94 0.90
C SER A 55 18.61 -18.05 1.47
N PRO A 56 19.70 -18.44 0.79
CA PRO A 56 20.58 -19.51 1.26
C PRO A 56 21.10 -19.28 2.68
N GLY A 57 20.97 -20.30 3.54
CA GLY A 57 21.45 -20.27 4.92
C GLY A 57 20.57 -19.51 5.92
N VAL A 58 19.44 -18.93 5.49
CA VAL A 58 18.51 -18.24 6.38
C VAL A 58 17.50 -19.23 6.98
N LEU A 59 17.44 -19.30 8.31
CA LEU A 59 16.44 -20.07 9.06
C LEU A 59 15.45 -19.13 9.73
N VAL A 60 14.16 -19.37 9.55
CA VAL A 60 13.12 -18.57 10.21
C VAL A 60 12.86 -19.12 11.61
N SER A 61 13.09 -18.28 12.63
CA SER A 61 12.80 -18.58 14.04
C SER A 61 11.85 -17.57 14.69
N ASN A 62 11.50 -16.48 14.00
CA ASN A 62 10.60 -15.47 14.54
C ASN A 62 9.19 -16.08 14.75
N PRO A 63 8.66 -16.08 15.98
CA PRO A 63 7.39 -16.75 16.28
C PRO A 63 6.19 -16.13 15.53
N LYS A 64 6.19 -14.83 15.24
CA LYS A 64 5.12 -14.17 14.47
C LYS A 64 5.10 -14.65 13.03
N LEU A 65 6.28 -14.69 12.37
CA LEU A 65 6.41 -15.26 11.03
C LEU A 65 5.95 -16.72 11.01
N LEU A 66 6.37 -17.53 11.98
CA LEU A 66 5.96 -18.94 12.06
C LEU A 66 4.45 -19.10 12.25
N ARG A 67 3.79 -18.20 13.01
CA ARG A 67 2.34 -18.20 13.20
C ARG A 67 1.58 -17.73 11.95
N GLN A 68 2.02 -16.63 11.31
CA GLN A 68 1.36 -16.12 10.11
C GLN A 68 1.42 -17.13 8.95
N PHE A 69 2.61 -17.69 8.69
CA PHE A 69 2.88 -18.54 7.52
C PHE A 69 2.83 -20.04 7.81
N ALA A 70 2.43 -20.44 9.02
CA ALA A 70 2.24 -21.83 9.44
C ALA A 70 3.45 -22.76 9.19
N GLY A 71 4.68 -22.24 9.31
CA GLY A 71 5.88 -23.06 9.11
C GLY A 71 7.17 -22.26 8.89
N GLN A 72 8.27 -23.00 8.71
CA GLN A 72 9.60 -22.43 8.45
C GLN A 72 9.92 -22.26 6.96
N ASP A 73 9.13 -22.88 6.07
CA ASP A 73 9.33 -22.86 4.62
C ASP A 73 8.82 -21.55 3.98
N ILE A 74 9.27 -20.43 4.54
CA ILE A 74 8.91 -19.08 4.10
C ILE A 74 9.92 -18.61 3.06
N ASN A 75 9.42 -18.13 1.92
CA ASN A 75 10.24 -17.57 0.87
C ASN A 75 9.70 -16.22 0.38
N PHE A 76 10.43 -15.15 0.66
CA PHE A 76 10.13 -13.79 0.19
C PHE A 76 10.96 -13.38 -1.03
N ASN A 77 11.77 -14.26 -1.61
CA ASN A 77 12.50 -14.02 -2.86
C ASN A 77 11.58 -14.21 -4.08
N LYS A 78 10.48 -13.44 -4.08
CA LYS A 78 9.43 -13.44 -5.10
C LYS A 78 8.89 -12.04 -5.28
N ALA A 79 8.43 -11.75 -6.49
CA ALA A 79 7.64 -10.57 -6.80
C ALA A 79 6.15 -10.92 -6.77
N ARG A 80 5.31 -9.93 -6.53
CA ARG A 80 3.85 -10.05 -6.59
C ARG A 80 3.30 -8.92 -7.46
N TYR A 81 2.29 -9.24 -8.25
CA TYR A 81 1.45 -8.23 -8.88
C TYR A 81 -0.02 -8.66 -8.84
N THR A 82 -0.92 -7.69 -8.83
CA THR A 82 -2.35 -7.91 -9.06
C THR A 82 -2.69 -7.42 -10.47
N ARG A 83 -3.17 -8.31 -11.32
CA ARG A 83 -3.66 -7.95 -12.65
C ARG A 83 -5.15 -7.63 -12.60
N TYR A 84 -5.51 -6.55 -13.27
CA TYR A 84 -6.87 -6.10 -13.52
C TYR A 84 -7.22 -6.32 -14.99
N PHE A 85 -8.38 -6.93 -15.25
CA PHE A 85 -8.83 -7.29 -16.59
C PHE A 85 -10.36 -7.34 -16.68
N LEU A 86 -10.91 -7.28 -17.90
CA LEU A 86 -12.34 -7.52 -18.13
C LEU A 86 -12.59 -9.02 -18.37
N SER A 87 -13.68 -9.58 -17.85
CA SER A 87 -13.99 -11.01 -17.89
C SER A 87 -14.00 -11.61 -19.31
N ASN A 88 -14.50 -10.86 -20.30
CA ASN A 88 -14.48 -11.26 -21.71
C ASN A 88 -13.08 -11.29 -22.34
N ASN A 89 -12.08 -10.77 -21.64
CA ASN A 89 -10.69 -10.73 -22.05
C ASN A 89 -9.80 -11.70 -21.26
N GLU A 90 -10.32 -12.44 -20.28
CA GLU A 90 -9.52 -13.33 -19.39
C GLU A 90 -8.57 -14.28 -20.16
N ASN A 91 -9.05 -14.81 -21.28
CA ASN A 91 -8.31 -15.77 -22.12
C ASN A 91 -7.80 -15.13 -23.43
N ARG A 92 -7.86 -13.80 -23.57
CA ARG A 92 -7.38 -13.09 -24.76
C ARG A 92 -5.99 -12.55 -24.49
N GLN A 93 -5.11 -12.64 -25.48
CA GLN A 93 -3.81 -11.99 -25.41
C GLN A 93 -4.02 -10.46 -25.39
N PRO A 94 -3.52 -9.73 -24.37
CA PRO A 94 -3.66 -8.28 -24.32
C PRO A 94 -2.82 -7.60 -25.40
N ASP A 95 -3.36 -6.56 -26.02
CA ASP A 95 -2.68 -5.74 -27.01
C ASP A 95 -1.59 -4.86 -26.38
N ALA A 96 -1.77 -4.47 -25.12
CA ALA A 96 -0.76 -3.87 -24.26
C ALA A 96 -1.05 -4.11 -22.78
N ILE A 97 0.00 -4.06 -21.96
CA ILE A 97 -0.09 -4.13 -20.50
C ILE A 97 0.55 -2.88 -19.90
N LEU A 98 -0.16 -2.24 -18.98
CA LEU A 98 0.37 -1.16 -18.16
C LEU A 98 0.74 -1.70 -16.77
N VAL A 99 2.03 -1.80 -16.48
CA VAL A 99 2.53 -2.16 -15.15
C VAL A 99 2.59 -0.89 -14.30
N LEU A 100 2.01 -0.89 -13.10
CA LEU A 100 1.94 0.28 -12.22
C LEU A 100 2.57 0.01 -10.85
N ILE A 101 3.41 0.94 -10.39
CA ILE A 101 4.06 0.89 -9.08
C ILE A 101 3.35 1.87 -8.12
N PRO A 102 2.84 1.41 -6.97
CA PRO A 102 2.13 2.27 -6.02
C PRO A 102 3.06 3.27 -5.32
N GLY A 103 2.42 4.30 -4.76
CA GLY A 103 3.09 5.36 -3.98
C GLY A 103 3.48 4.94 -2.57
N PHE A 104 3.82 5.93 -1.74
CA PHE A 104 4.06 5.72 -0.30
C PHE A 104 2.81 5.11 0.36
N GLU A 105 2.99 4.09 1.21
CA GLU A 105 1.93 3.29 1.88
C GLU A 105 0.88 2.60 0.98
N GLY A 106 0.85 2.86 -0.33
CA GLY A 106 -0.10 2.24 -1.25
C GLY A 106 0.21 0.76 -1.59
N GLY A 107 -0.84 0.02 -1.92
CA GLY A 107 -0.76 -1.33 -2.48
C GLY A 107 -1.36 -1.40 -3.88
N ALA A 108 -1.53 -2.61 -4.43
CA ALA A 108 -2.13 -2.77 -5.74
C ALA A 108 -3.52 -2.12 -5.89
N SER A 109 -4.33 -2.15 -4.83
CA SER A 109 -5.69 -1.60 -4.79
C SER A 109 -5.77 -0.10 -5.11
N THR A 110 -4.68 0.65 -4.93
CA THR A 110 -4.58 2.06 -5.34
C THR A 110 -4.95 2.27 -6.81
N PHE A 111 -4.76 1.27 -7.67
CA PHE A 111 -5.04 1.36 -9.10
C PHE A 111 -6.38 0.77 -9.53
N TYR A 112 -7.20 0.24 -8.61
CA TYR A 112 -8.45 -0.44 -8.95
C TYR A 112 -9.37 0.43 -9.83
N LEU A 113 -9.72 1.64 -9.36
CA LEU A 113 -10.63 2.54 -10.08
C LEU A 113 -10.00 3.09 -11.38
N LEU A 114 -8.70 3.38 -11.37
CA LEU A 114 -7.97 3.78 -12.57
C LEU A 114 -8.04 2.67 -13.63
N ALA A 115 -7.75 1.43 -13.23
CA ALA A 115 -7.78 0.28 -14.10
C ALA A 115 -9.18 0.04 -14.64
N GLU A 116 -10.22 0.02 -13.80
CA GLU A 116 -11.59 -0.19 -14.25
C GLU A 116 -11.99 0.83 -15.34
N ASN A 117 -11.77 2.12 -15.09
CA ASN A 117 -12.10 3.16 -16.04
C ASN A 117 -11.27 3.06 -17.32
N LEU A 118 -9.96 2.85 -17.21
CA LEU A 118 -9.06 2.72 -18.36
C LEU A 118 -9.44 1.54 -19.25
N LEU A 119 -9.68 0.36 -18.66
CA LEU A 119 -9.98 -0.86 -19.41
C LEU A 119 -11.33 -0.78 -20.12
N ARG A 120 -12.35 -0.24 -19.45
CA ARG A 120 -13.68 -0.02 -20.05
C ARG A 120 -13.59 0.95 -21.22
N ARG A 121 -12.87 2.07 -21.05
CA ARG A 121 -12.67 3.05 -22.12
C ARG A 121 -11.83 2.51 -23.27
N ALA A 122 -10.77 1.76 -23.01
CA ALA A 122 -9.97 1.16 -24.08
C ALA A 122 -10.80 0.20 -24.93
N ALA A 123 -11.63 -0.63 -24.30
CA ALA A 123 -12.54 -1.53 -25.00
C ALA A 123 -13.59 -0.76 -25.81
N ALA A 124 -14.24 0.24 -25.22
CA ALA A 124 -15.32 1.00 -25.85
C ALA A 124 -14.83 1.95 -26.96
N ASP A 125 -13.76 2.71 -26.72
CA ASP A 125 -13.31 3.80 -27.59
C ASP A 125 -12.38 3.29 -28.71
N THR A 126 -11.65 2.20 -28.48
CA THR A 126 -10.56 1.77 -29.39
C THR A 126 -10.57 0.27 -29.73
N SER A 127 -11.44 -0.52 -29.11
CA SER A 127 -11.43 -2.00 -29.22
C SER A 127 -10.13 -2.68 -28.79
N LEU A 128 -9.25 -1.98 -28.07
CA LEU A 128 -8.00 -2.54 -27.53
C LEU A 128 -8.30 -3.45 -26.33
N VAL A 129 -7.60 -4.57 -26.25
CA VAL A 129 -7.54 -5.40 -25.05
C VAL A 129 -6.37 -4.92 -24.21
N LEU A 130 -6.67 -4.27 -23.09
CA LEU A 130 -5.66 -3.85 -22.12
C LEU A 130 -5.77 -4.69 -20.84
N GLU A 131 -4.64 -4.82 -20.13
CA GLU A 131 -4.60 -5.18 -18.72
C GLU A 131 -3.76 -4.15 -17.95
N VAL A 132 -4.07 -3.98 -16.66
CA VAL A 132 -3.25 -3.19 -15.73
C VAL A 132 -2.69 -4.13 -14.68
N TRP A 133 -1.36 -4.15 -14.50
CA TRP A 133 -0.69 -5.00 -13.52
C TRP A 133 -0.09 -4.12 -12.44
N ALA A 134 -0.70 -4.10 -11.26
CA ALA A 134 -0.20 -3.33 -10.14
C ALA A 134 0.80 -4.15 -9.32
N VAL A 135 2.01 -3.63 -9.13
CA VAL A 135 3.07 -4.29 -8.37
C VAL A 135 2.79 -4.15 -6.88
N ASP A 136 2.75 -5.26 -6.16
CA ASP A 136 2.81 -5.25 -4.70
C ASP A 136 4.27 -5.32 -4.26
N ARG A 137 4.61 -4.53 -3.24
CA ARG A 137 5.96 -4.54 -2.67
C ARG A 137 6.19 -5.85 -1.93
N ARG A 138 7.44 -6.26 -1.82
CA ARG A 138 7.82 -7.45 -1.03
C ARG A 138 7.36 -7.37 0.43
N SER A 139 7.24 -6.16 0.98
CA SER A 139 6.64 -5.93 2.30
C SER A 139 5.19 -6.33 2.41
N SER A 140 4.42 -6.32 1.32
CA SER A 140 3.01 -6.70 1.34
C SER A 140 2.79 -8.20 1.56
N PHE A 141 3.84 -9.03 1.48
CA PHE A 141 3.73 -10.40 1.99
C PHE A 141 3.57 -10.46 3.51
N LEU A 142 4.05 -9.44 4.24
CA LEU A 142 3.99 -9.38 5.70
C LEU A 142 2.64 -8.83 6.21
N GLU A 143 1.79 -8.33 5.31
CA GLU A 143 0.43 -7.93 5.67
C GLU A 143 -0.40 -9.19 5.92
N ASP A 144 -0.90 -9.36 7.14
CA ASP A 144 -1.70 -10.50 7.51
C ASP A 144 -3.18 -10.21 7.29
N THR A 145 -3.65 -10.38 6.06
CA THR A 145 -5.00 -9.98 5.62
C THR A 145 -6.02 -11.11 5.66
N VAL A 146 -5.63 -12.34 6.00
CA VAL A 146 -6.48 -13.53 5.79
C VAL A 146 -7.84 -13.46 6.47
N GLY A 147 -7.94 -12.84 7.66
CA GLY A 147 -9.22 -12.67 8.34
C GLY A 147 -10.00 -11.45 7.86
N LEU A 148 -9.34 -10.46 7.26
CA LEU A 148 -10.00 -9.35 6.57
C LEU A 148 -10.63 -9.82 5.26
N ASP A 149 -9.92 -10.66 4.49
CA ASP A 149 -10.49 -11.31 3.28
C ASP A 149 -11.78 -12.09 3.61
N ILE A 150 -11.79 -12.79 4.75
CA ILE A 150 -12.99 -13.52 5.24
C ILE A 150 -14.09 -12.54 5.65
N ALA A 151 -13.74 -11.46 6.36
CA ALA A 151 -14.71 -10.45 6.79
C ALA A 151 -15.37 -9.76 5.58
N GLU A 152 -14.60 -9.46 4.55
CA GLU A 152 -15.06 -8.92 3.27
C GLU A 152 -15.98 -9.91 2.53
N GLU A 153 -15.60 -11.18 2.40
CA GLU A 153 -16.43 -12.21 1.76
C GLU A 153 -17.79 -12.36 2.46
N LEU A 154 -17.82 -12.23 3.79
CA LEU A 154 -19.03 -12.31 4.60
C LEU A 154 -19.80 -11.00 4.69
N ASN A 155 -19.19 -9.88 4.28
CA ASN A 155 -19.65 -8.52 4.57
C ASN A 155 -19.97 -8.33 6.07
N ASP A 156 -19.09 -8.84 6.93
CA ASP A 156 -19.24 -8.82 8.39
C ASP A 156 -18.05 -8.10 9.05
N PRO A 157 -18.22 -6.82 9.44
CA PRO A 157 -17.13 -6.05 10.04
C PRO A 157 -16.72 -6.57 11.43
N LEU A 158 -17.58 -7.31 12.14
CA LEU A 158 -17.24 -7.86 13.44
C LEU A 158 -16.20 -8.99 13.32
N VAL A 159 -16.25 -9.77 12.23
CA VAL A 159 -15.22 -10.78 11.94
C VAL A 159 -13.87 -10.11 11.73
N GLY A 160 -13.82 -9.00 10.98
CA GLY A 160 -12.59 -8.24 10.77
C GLY A 160 -12.09 -7.58 12.06
N LEU A 161 -12.98 -6.99 12.84
CA LEU A 161 -12.67 -6.41 14.13
C LEU A 161 -12.09 -7.44 15.12
N ASP A 162 -12.68 -8.63 15.18
CA ASP A 162 -12.17 -9.73 16.00
C ASP A 162 -10.82 -10.25 15.50
N PHE A 163 -10.65 -10.38 14.18
CA PHE A 163 -9.37 -10.78 13.60
C PHE A 163 -8.23 -9.81 13.96
N LEU A 164 -8.46 -8.50 13.88
CA LEU A 164 -7.44 -7.50 14.20
C LEU A 164 -7.26 -7.30 15.71
N PHE A 165 -8.35 -7.17 16.47
CA PHE A 165 -8.33 -6.64 17.85
C PHE A 165 -9.17 -7.43 18.86
N GLY A 166 -9.64 -8.62 18.52
CA GLY A 166 -10.50 -9.40 19.40
C GLY A 166 -9.91 -9.68 20.78
N ASP A 167 -8.59 -9.88 20.89
CA ASP A 167 -7.92 -10.02 22.19
C ASP A 167 -8.02 -8.76 23.06
N ALA A 168 -7.84 -7.58 22.47
CA ALA A 168 -7.92 -6.30 23.18
C ALA A 168 -9.35 -5.98 23.65
N LEU A 169 -10.34 -6.50 22.93
CA LEU A 169 -11.77 -6.30 23.14
C LEU A 169 -12.44 -7.44 23.94
N GLY A 170 -11.70 -8.51 24.24
CA GLY A 170 -12.23 -9.69 24.93
C GLY A 170 -13.27 -10.46 24.11
N LEU A 171 -13.16 -10.45 22.79
CA LEU A 171 -14.03 -11.21 21.90
C LEU A 171 -13.63 -12.69 21.88
N ASN A 172 -14.61 -13.57 21.73
CA ASN A 172 -14.34 -14.95 21.36
C ASN A 172 -13.94 -14.99 19.89
N LEU A 173 -13.04 -15.91 19.53
CA LEU A 173 -12.66 -16.09 18.14
C LEU A 173 -13.90 -16.47 17.31
N SER A 174 -14.20 -15.65 16.32
CA SER A 174 -15.35 -15.76 15.44
C SER A 174 -15.34 -17.12 14.75
N GLN A 175 -16.52 -17.73 14.56
CA GLN A 175 -16.61 -19.07 13.98
C GLN A 175 -15.98 -19.15 12.58
N ALA A 176 -16.13 -18.09 11.76
CA ALA A 176 -15.48 -18.01 10.46
C ALA A 176 -13.94 -18.01 10.57
N LEU A 177 -13.37 -17.39 11.60
CA LEU A 177 -11.93 -17.43 11.85
C LEU A 177 -11.49 -18.80 12.39
N VAL A 178 -12.28 -19.45 13.24
CA VAL A 178 -12.03 -20.84 13.70
C VAL A 178 -11.99 -21.82 12.52
N GLU A 179 -12.92 -21.67 11.57
CA GLU A 179 -13.02 -22.51 10.36
C GLU A 179 -11.96 -22.16 9.30
N GLY A 180 -11.48 -20.91 9.30
CA GLY A 180 -10.42 -20.42 8.43
C GLY A 180 -9.02 -20.55 9.05
N PRO A 181 -8.34 -19.42 9.38
CA PRO A 181 -6.95 -19.44 9.84
C PRO A 181 -6.78 -20.01 11.27
N ASN A 182 -7.85 -20.11 12.05
CA ASN A 182 -7.88 -20.48 13.47
C ASN A 182 -6.89 -19.67 14.33
N ARG A 183 -6.75 -18.39 14.01
CA ARG A 183 -5.90 -17.41 14.70
C ARG A 183 -6.40 -15.98 14.41
N ARG A 184 -5.81 -15.02 15.13
CA ARG A 184 -5.92 -13.58 14.85
C ARG A 184 -4.73 -13.09 14.03
N ALA A 185 -4.76 -11.80 13.68
CA ALA A 185 -3.74 -11.14 12.90
C ALA A 185 -2.39 -11.07 13.64
N GLU A 186 -1.29 -11.24 12.90
CA GLU A 186 0.06 -10.96 13.36
C GLU A 186 0.52 -9.58 12.92
N PHE A 187 0.77 -8.69 13.89
CA PHE A 187 1.34 -7.38 13.63
C PHE A 187 2.85 -7.33 13.95
N TYR A 188 3.64 -6.89 12.98
CA TYR A 188 5.09 -6.74 13.10
C TYR A 188 5.47 -5.34 13.60
N ASN A 189 5.35 -5.11 14.90
CA ASN A 189 5.52 -3.79 15.53
C ASN A 189 6.94 -3.53 16.07
N SER A 190 7.94 -4.27 15.61
CA SER A 190 9.31 -4.09 16.06
C SER A 190 10.29 -4.26 14.92
N SER A 191 11.34 -3.45 14.93
CA SER A 191 12.37 -3.53 13.88
C SER A 191 13.13 -4.86 13.90
N SER A 192 13.15 -5.58 15.02
CA SER A 192 13.75 -6.92 15.09
C SER A 192 12.89 -8.00 14.43
N ASP A 193 11.56 -7.81 14.37
CA ASP A 193 10.68 -8.75 13.67
C ASP A 193 10.96 -8.78 12.17
N THR A 194 11.33 -7.63 11.60
CA THR A 194 11.42 -7.39 10.15
C THR A 194 12.79 -6.85 9.71
N ALA A 195 13.85 -7.05 10.50
CA ALA A 195 15.18 -6.51 10.21
C ALA A 195 15.73 -6.91 8.82
N PHE A 196 15.31 -8.07 8.30
CA PHE A 196 15.67 -8.51 6.95
C PHE A 196 15.18 -7.56 5.83
N MET A 197 14.16 -6.73 6.09
CA MET A 197 13.71 -5.70 5.15
C MET A 197 14.79 -4.67 4.83
N ALA A 198 15.78 -4.49 5.71
CA ALA A 198 16.96 -3.66 5.47
C ALA A 198 17.72 -4.06 4.18
N GLN A 199 17.58 -5.31 3.76
CA GLN A 199 18.24 -5.87 2.59
C GLN A 199 17.39 -5.76 1.32
N TRP A 200 16.14 -5.30 1.42
CA TRP A 200 15.25 -5.08 0.29
C TRP A 200 15.51 -3.70 -0.31
N THR A 201 16.74 -3.56 -0.83
CA THR A 201 17.21 -2.30 -1.40
C THR A 201 16.37 -1.90 -2.62
N THR A 202 16.53 -0.65 -3.03
CA THR A 202 15.94 -0.16 -4.29
C THR A 202 16.39 -0.95 -5.53
N LEU A 203 17.56 -1.60 -5.48
CA LEU A 203 18.00 -2.53 -6.52
C LEU A 203 17.19 -3.83 -6.50
N VAL A 204 16.98 -4.43 -5.31
CA VAL A 204 16.11 -5.59 -5.14
C VAL A 204 14.71 -5.28 -5.66
N HIS A 205 14.17 -4.11 -5.34
CA HIS A 205 12.87 -3.69 -5.86
C HIS A 205 12.85 -3.55 -7.39
N SER A 206 13.94 -3.03 -8.00
CA SER A 206 14.06 -2.95 -9.46
C SER A 206 14.12 -4.34 -10.12
N GLN A 207 14.74 -5.33 -9.46
CA GLN A 207 14.75 -6.73 -9.91
C GLN A 207 13.37 -7.39 -9.76
N ASP A 208 12.62 -7.08 -8.71
CA ASP A 208 11.24 -7.54 -8.54
C ASP A 208 10.33 -6.96 -9.64
N ILE A 209 10.47 -5.66 -9.95
CA ILE A 209 9.78 -5.01 -11.07
C ILE A 209 10.18 -5.66 -12.40
N ASP A 210 11.46 -5.98 -12.62
CA ASP A 210 11.92 -6.64 -13.84
C ASP A 210 11.24 -7.98 -14.08
N ALA A 211 11.05 -8.75 -13.01
CA ALA A 211 10.38 -10.03 -13.08
C ALA A 211 8.89 -9.88 -13.50
N VAL A 212 8.21 -8.83 -13.01
CA VAL A 212 6.84 -8.49 -13.43
C VAL A 212 6.81 -7.97 -14.87
N VAL A 213 7.75 -7.10 -15.26
CA VAL A 213 7.85 -6.55 -16.62
C VAL A 213 8.11 -7.66 -17.64
N GLU A 214 9.01 -8.59 -17.37
CA GLU A 214 9.27 -9.71 -18.28
C GLU A 214 8.07 -10.66 -18.40
N ALA A 215 7.36 -10.92 -17.29
CA ALA A 215 6.08 -11.64 -17.34
C ALA A 215 5.04 -10.89 -18.21
N ALA A 216 4.95 -9.56 -18.08
CA ALA A 216 4.06 -8.73 -18.89
C ALA A 216 4.47 -8.75 -20.36
N ARG A 217 5.77 -8.74 -20.68
CA ARG A 217 6.27 -8.78 -22.06
C ARG A 217 5.97 -10.11 -22.72
N ALA A 218 6.03 -11.20 -21.97
CA ALA A 218 5.64 -12.53 -22.45
C ALA A 218 4.13 -12.63 -22.73
N ALA A 219 3.31 -11.95 -21.93
CA ALA A 219 1.86 -11.94 -22.10
C ALA A 219 1.38 -10.99 -23.21
N ALA A 220 1.93 -9.78 -23.30
CA ALA A 220 1.47 -8.73 -24.20
C ALA A 220 1.84 -8.98 -25.67
N ARG A 221 0.89 -8.71 -26.57
CA ARG A 221 1.12 -8.72 -28.02
C ARG A 221 2.29 -7.80 -28.36
N GLY A 222 3.29 -8.32 -29.07
CA GLY A 222 4.46 -7.55 -29.50
C GLY A 222 5.31 -6.97 -28.35
N ALA A 223 5.20 -7.56 -27.15
CA ALA A 223 5.82 -7.06 -25.93
C ALA A 223 5.48 -5.57 -25.67
N ASN A 224 4.23 -5.18 -25.93
CA ASN A 224 3.74 -3.82 -25.68
C ASN A 224 3.51 -3.58 -24.19
N VAL A 225 4.59 -3.30 -23.47
CA VAL A 225 4.56 -3.04 -22.03
C VAL A 225 4.92 -1.59 -21.75
N PHE A 226 4.08 -0.93 -20.96
CA PHE A 226 4.33 0.39 -20.39
C PHE A 226 4.56 0.23 -18.90
N LEU A 227 5.49 1.00 -18.34
CA LEU A 227 5.70 1.04 -16.89
C LEU A 227 5.29 2.41 -16.38
N GLY A 228 4.52 2.43 -15.31
CA GLY A 228 4.16 3.66 -14.65
C GLY A 228 4.20 3.55 -13.14
N GLY A 229 3.96 4.68 -12.50
CA GLY A 229 3.81 4.74 -11.07
C GLY A 229 3.10 6.00 -10.62
N HIS A 230 2.60 5.95 -9.38
CA HIS A 230 1.92 7.07 -8.73
C HIS A 230 2.79 7.60 -7.59
N SER A 231 2.93 8.93 -7.47
CA SER A 231 3.66 9.58 -6.37
C SER A 231 5.09 9.00 -6.25
N ALA A 232 5.48 8.44 -5.10
CA ALA A 232 6.77 7.77 -4.91
C ALA A 232 7.04 6.63 -5.92
N GLY A 233 5.98 5.98 -6.45
CA GLY A 233 6.05 4.98 -7.51
C GLY A 233 6.65 5.51 -8.82
N THR A 234 6.54 6.81 -9.09
CA THR A 234 7.21 7.45 -10.24
C THR A 234 8.74 7.39 -10.12
N GLY A 235 9.26 7.48 -8.89
CA GLY A 235 10.69 7.36 -8.61
C GLY A 235 11.21 5.95 -8.83
N TYR A 236 10.46 4.93 -8.39
CA TYR A 236 10.78 3.53 -8.67
C TYR A 236 10.67 3.19 -10.16
N THR A 237 9.68 3.76 -10.86
CA THR A 237 9.54 3.65 -12.32
C THR A 237 10.77 4.20 -13.04
N ALA A 238 11.19 5.43 -12.72
CA ALA A 238 12.36 6.06 -13.30
C ALA A 238 13.64 5.29 -12.99
N ARG A 239 13.77 4.80 -11.74
CA ARG A 239 14.94 4.02 -11.31
C ARG A 239 15.03 2.68 -12.04
N TYR A 240 13.93 1.94 -12.18
CA TYR A 240 13.89 0.72 -12.99
C TYR A 240 14.35 1.00 -14.42
N ALA A 241 13.78 2.03 -15.05
CA ALA A 241 14.10 2.39 -16.42
C ALA A 241 15.61 2.69 -16.60
N ALA A 242 16.23 3.33 -15.61
CA ALA A 242 17.66 3.67 -15.60
C ALA A 242 18.57 2.53 -15.13
N THR A 243 18.04 1.47 -14.51
CA THR A 243 18.84 0.37 -13.96
C THR A 243 19.41 -0.48 -15.08
N ASP A 244 20.73 -0.67 -15.07
CA ASP A 244 21.41 -1.65 -15.91
C ASP A 244 21.34 -3.02 -15.25
N PHE A 245 20.63 -3.95 -15.91
CA PHE A 245 20.48 -5.33 -15.44
C PHE A 245 21.63 -6.25 -15.86
N SER A 246 22.64 -5.74 -16.57
CA SER A 246 23.90 -6.44 -16.77
C SER A 246 24.80 -6.26 -15.54
N PHE A 247 24.52 -7.04 -14.47
CA PHE A 247 25.24 -6.99 -13.19
C PHE A 247 26.68 -7.54 -13.25
N GLY A 248 27.50 -7.05 -14.20
CA GLY A 248 28.86 -7.51 -14.44
C GLY A 248 29.49 -6.87 -15.68
N SER A 249 30.27 -7.65 -16.42
CA SER A 249 30.86 -7.21 -17.69
C SER A 249 29.97 -7.58 -18.87
N GLY A 250 29.63 -6.62 -19.73
CA GLY A 250 28.77 -6.83 -20.87
C GLY A 250 28.29 -5.51 -21.48
N ALA A 251 27.47 -5.60 -22.52
CA ALA A 251 26.74 -4.44 -23.01
C ALA A 251 25.62 -4.11 -22.00
N PRO A 252 25.41 -2.82 -21.67
CA PRO A 252 24.33 -2.40 -20.78
C PRO A 252 22.97 -2.96 -21.21
N GLN A 253 22.21 -3.47 -20.25
CA GLN A 253 20.82 -3.91 -20.43
C GLN A 253 19.90 -3.02 -19.58
N PRO A 254 19.72 -1.75 -19.98
CA PRO A 254 18.91 -0.83 -19.20
C PRO A 254 17.43 -1.24 -19.22
N GLY A 255 16.74 -1.07 -18.09
CA GLY A 255 15.31 -1.39 -17.97
C GLY A 255 14.44 -0.71 -19.02
N TYR A 256 14.75 0.54 -19.41
CA TYR A 256 13.97 1.25 -20.44
C TYR A 256 13.94 0.53 -21.79
N ALA A 257 14.96 -0.26 -22.13
CA ALA A 257 15.01 -1.00 -23.40
C ALA A 257 13.98 -2.14 -23.47
N ARG A 258 13.37 -2.49 -22.33
CA ARG A 258 12.31 -3.50 -22.20
C ARG A 258 10.90 -2.90 -22.33
N LEU A 259 10.78 -1.56 -22.35
CA LEU A 259 9.52 -0.82 -22.26
C LEU A 259 9.17 -0.07 -23.55
N ARG A 260 7.88 0.19 -23.75
CA ARG A 260 7.37 1.06 -24.83
C ARG A 260 7.21 2.52 -24.42
N GLY A 261 7.13 2.78 -23.12
CA GLY A 261 6.99 4.13 -22.57
C GLY A 261 6.84 4.11 -21.05
N LEU A 262 6.93 5.31 -20.47
CA LEU A 262 6.71 5.55 -19.05
C LEU A 262 5.43 6.35 -18.81
N VAL A 263 4.72 6.07 -17.72
CA VAL A 263 3.52 6.81 -17.27
C VAL A 263 3.74 7.29 -15.84
N LEU A 264 4.01 8.58 -15.65
CA LEU A 264 4.31 9.16 -14.34
C LEU A 264 3.09 9.95 -13.85
N LEU A 265 2.43 9.46 -12.80
CA LEU A 265 1.22 10.05 -12.24
C LEU A 265 1.57 10.80 -10.95
N GLU A 266 1.37 12.12 -10.92
CA GLU A 266 1.50 12.95 -9.72
C GLU A 266 2.81 12.74 -8.94
N GLY A 267 3.94 12.67 -9.65
CA GLY A 267 5.25 12.47 -9.04
C GLY A 267 6.40 12.99 -9.87
N GLY A 268 7.48 13.40 -9.19
CA GLY A 268 8.64 14.03 -9.81
C GLY A 268 9.54 13.08 -10.61
N GLY A 269 9.25 11.77 -10.63
CA GLY A 269 10.14 10.77 -11.20
C GLY A 269 11.40 10.61 -10.34
N GLY A 270 12.57 10.66 -10.96
CA GLY A 270 13.85 10.60 -10.27
C GLY A 270 14.95 11.34 -11.03
N SER A 271 15.88 11.94 -10.29
CA SER A 271 17.10 12.53 -10.82
C SER A 271 18.32 11.95 -10.10
N LEU A 272 19.43 11.86 -10.81
CA LEU A 272 20.73 11.62 -10.18
C LEU A 272 21.28 12.95 -9.64
N SER A 273 22.14 12.87 -8.64
CA SER A 273 22.98 14.00 -8.26
C SER A 273 23.91 14.34 -9.43
N ASP A 274 24.08 15.63 -9.70
CA ASP A 274 25.09 16.11 -10.67
C ASP A 274 26.52 15.84 -10.16
N GLU A 275 26.69 15.75 -8.84
CA GLU A 275 27.95 15.41 -8.20
C GLU A 275 28.06 13.90 -7.92
N PRO A 276 29.22 13.28 -8.19
CA PRO A 276 29.50 11.91 -7.79
C PRO A 276 29.35 11.70 -6.28
N VAL A 277 29.00 10.48 -5.90
CA VAL A 277 28.95 10.06 -4.50
C VAL A 277 30.37 10.03 -3.93
N SER A 278 30.57 10.53 -2.70
CA SER A 278 31.89 10.50 -2.04
C SER A 278 32.32 9.07 -1.69
N GLU A 279 33.63 8.80 -1.65
CA GLU A 279 34.19 7.51 -1.19
C GLU A 279 33.65 7.10 0.18
N GLU A 280 33.51 8.05 1.11
CA GLU A 280 32.91 7.78 2.42
C GLU A 280 31.46 7.30 2.33
N THR A 281 30.67 7.86 1.40
CA THR A 281 29.30 7.43 1.20
C THR A 281 29.26 6.07 0.51
N LEU A 282 30.18 5.78 -0.42
CA LEU A 282 30.32 4.46 -1.03
C LEU A 282 30.67 3.41 0.03
N ASP A 283 31.66 3.67 0.89
CA ASP A 283 32.00 2.80 2.02
C ASP A 283 30.76 2.55 2.91
N LEU A 284 29.96 3.57 3.18
CA LEU A 284 28.75 3.42 4.00
C LEU A 284 27.68 2.58 3.30
N ILE A 285 27.52 2.72 1.98
CA ILE A 285 26.61 1.88 1.18
C ILE A 285 27.06 0.43 1.22
N GLU A 286 28.35 0.16 1.03
CA GLU A 286 28.94 -1.18 1.11
C GLU A 286 28.76 -1.78 2.52
N ALA A 287 29.12 -1.04 3.57
CA ALA A 287 28.97 -1.50 4.95
C ALA A 287 27.51 -1.77 5.32
N SER A 288 26.59 -0.96 4.80
CA SER A 288 25.15 -1.16 4.98
C SER A 288 24.68 -2.45 4.31
N PHE A 289 25.09 -2.66 3.05
CA PHE A 289 24.72 -3.81 2.24
C PHE A 289 25.27 -5.13 2.83
N ASP A 290 26.55 -5.16 3.22
CA ASP A 290 27.27 -6.36 3.67
C ASP A 290 26.86 -6.89 5.06
N GLY A 291 25.90 -6.23 5.73
CA GLY A 291 25.28 -6.73 6.96
C GLY A 291 25.13 -5.69 8.06
N GLY A 292 25.86 -4.58 7.96
CA GLY A 292 25.82 -3.52 8.97
C GLY A 292 24.42 -2.94 9.17
N LEU A 293 23.66 -2.69 8.09
CA LEU A 293 22.30 -2.15 8.21
C LEU A 293 21.32 -3.17 8.79
N TYR A 294 21.43 -4.44 8.42
CA TYR A 294 20.61 -5.50 9.00
C TYR A 294 20.80 -5.56 10.53
N GLY A 295 22.05 -5.59 10.99
CA GLY A 295 22.37 -5.58 12.41
C GLY A 295 21.89 -4.31 13.11
N ALA A 296 22.07 -3.16 12.49
CA ALA A 296 21.69 -1.88 13.07
C ALA A 296 20.17 -1.73 13.21
N VAL A 297 19.40 -2.20 12.23
CA VAL A 297 17.93 -2.24 12.30
C VAL A 297 17.47 -3.26 13.35
N ARG A 298 18.04 -4.46 13.38
CA ARG A 298 17.71 -5.52 14.35
C ARG A 298 17.86 -5.05 15.79
N ASP A 299 18.98 -4.41 16.09
CA ASP A 299 19.35 -4.05 17.45
C ASP A 299 18.94 -2.63 17.83
N GLN A 300 18.45 -1.83 16.87
CA GLN A 300 18.20 -0.39 17.01
C GLN A 300 19.42 0.34 17.62
N ALA A 301 20.62 -0.04 17.19
CA ALA A 301 21.89 0.50 17.65
C ALA A 301 22.94 0.48 16.52
N PRO A 302 23.96 1.36 16.52
CA PRO A 302 24.94 1.35 15.44
C PRO A 302 25.78 0.06 15.42
N ARG A 303 26.11 -0.40 14.21
CA ARG A 303 26.87 -1.63 13.97
C ARG A 303 27.95 -1.43 12.90
N CYS A 304 29.09 -2.11 13.08
CA CYS A 304 30.07 -2.29 12.01
C CYS A 304 29.48 -3.14 10.88
N ILE A 305 30.23 -3.29 9.79
CA ILE A 305 29.86 -4.07 8.59
C ILE A 305 29.38 -5.51 8.86
N ASP A 306 29.86 -6.15 9.94
CA ASP A 306 29.44 -7.50 10.34
C ASP A 306 28.02 -7.59 10.93
N GLY A 307 27.39 -6.45 11.18
CA GLY A 307 26.06 -6.35 11.80
C GLY A 307 26.02 -6.76 13.29
N ASN A 308 27.16 -6.96 13.94
CA ASN A 308 27.20 -7.43 15.34
C ASN A 308 28.11 -6.56 16.23
N THR A 309 29.26 -6.14 15.71
CA THR A 309 30.20 -5.33 16.47
C THR A 309 29.62 -3.93 16.69
N ALA A 310 29.47 -3.54 17.96
CA ALA A 310 28.98 -2.22 18.34
C ALA A 310 30.00 -1.15 17.99
N CYS A 311 29.53 0.02 17.57
CA CYS A 311 30.36 1.16 17.24
C CYS A 311 29.63 2.48 17.51
N THR A 312 30.34 3.59 17.38
CA THR A 312 29.76 4.94 17.25
C THR A 312 30.47 5.68 16.11
N SER A 313 29.94 6.82 15.67
CA SER A 313 30.62 7.66 14.66
C SER A 313 32.03 8.07 15.10
N ASP A 314 32.25 8.28 16.40
CA ASP A 314 33.54 8.72 16.95
C ASP A 314 34.52 7.55 17.13
N THR A 315 34.01 6.34 17.38
CA THR A 315 34.82 5.16 17.70
C THR A 315 34.97 4.17 16.54
N ALA A 316 34.30 4.41 15.41
CA ALA A 316 34.26 3.53 14.24
C ALA A 316 35.65 3.04 13.78
N ALA A 317 36.63 3.94 13.72
CA ALA A 317 38.00 3.62 13.31
C ALA A 317 38.70 2.58 14.21
N THR A 318 38.33 2.52 15.49
CA THR A 318 38.88 1.55 16.45
C THR A 318 38.00 0.32 16.55
N ASP A 319 36.69 0.50 16.71
CA ASP A 319 35.73 -0.59 16.95
C ASP A 319 35.61 -1.49 15.73
N CYS A 320 35.62 -0.91 14.52
CA CYS A 320 35.50 -1.63 13.27
C CYS A 320 36.86 -1.95 12.63
N ALA A 321 37.99 -1.75 13.34
CA ALA A 321 39.34 -1.92 12.80
C ALA A 321 39.68 -3.35 12.33
N ALA A 322 38.90 -4.34 12.75
CA ALA A 322 39.03 -5.74 12.32
C ALA A 322 38.52 -5.97 10.89
N PHE A 323 37.81 -5.01 10.30
CA PHE A 323 37.19 -5.12 8.99
C PHE A 323 37.88 -4.20 7.97
N ALA A 324 37.84 -4.56 6.69
CA ALA A 324 38.39 -3.73 5.62
C ALA A 324 37.66 -2.38 5.52
N ASN A 325 36.35 -2.40 5.78
CA ASN A 325 35.50 -1.21 5.85
C ASN A 325 35.22 -0.88 7.32
N THR A 326 35.72 0.27 7.77
CA THR A 326 35.63 0.70 9.18
C THR A 326 34.44 1.62 9.45
N ARG A 327 33.44 1.68 8.57
CA ARG A 327 32.27 2.53 8.77
C ARG A 327 31.33 1.96 9.84
N CYS A 328 30.76 2.87 10.62
CA CYS A 328 29.73 2.56 11.60
C CYS A 328 28.35 2.88 11.04
N VAL A 329 27.56 1.85 10.74
CA VAL A 329 26.22 1.98 10.17
C VAL A 329 25.23 2.35 11.28
N GLN A 330 24.52 3.47 11.09
CA GLN A 330 23.54 3.96 12.06
C GLN A 330 22.20 3.22 11.95
N PRO A 331 21.48 3.03 13.07
CA PRO A 331 20.18 2.35 13.06
C PRO A 331 19.11 3.21 12.39
N ARG A 332 18.12 2.54 11.80
CA ARG A 332 16.89 3.13 11.24
C ARG A 332 15.72 2.18 11.50
N GLY A 333 14.49 2.64 11.31
CA GLY A 333 13.31 1.77 11.30
C GLY A 333 13.32 0.80 10.11
N ALA A 334 12.79 -0.41 10.30
CA ALA A 334 12.66 -1.40 9.23
C ALA A 334 11.61 -1.02 8.16
N TYR A 335 10.63 -0.21 8.55
CA TYR A 335 9.55 0.31 7.71
C TYR A 335 9.21 1.73 8.17
N ALA A 336 8.42 2.45 7.36
CA ALA A 336 8.01 3.79 7.72
C ALA A 336 6.97 3.74 8.85
N GLU A 337 7.27 4.39 9.96
CA GLU A 337 6.30 4.68 11.01
C GLU A 337 6.33 6.19 11.26
N VAL A 338 5.16 6.79 11.38
CA VAL A 338 5.02 8.14 11.92
C VAL A 338 4.32 7.94 13.24
N ALA A 339 5.06 8.15 14.34
CA ALA A 339 4.57 7.88 15.68
C ALA A 339 3.22 8.57 15.90
N GLY A 340 2.19 7.78 16.19
CA GLY A 340 0.84 8.26 16.40
C GLY A 340 0.08 8.67 15.14
N LEU A 341 0.58 8.44 13.92
CA LEU A 341 -0.14 8.81 12.68
C LEU A 341 -0.08 7.73 11.59
N LEU A 342 0.96 6.88 11.58
CA LEU A 342 1.06 5.71 10.72
C LEU A 342 1.54 4.52 11.55
N SER A 343 0.71 3.49 11.62
CA SER A 343 1.08 2.18 12.16
C SER A 343 0.34 1.07 11.41
N PRO A 344 0.85 -0.17 11.41
CA PRO A 344 0.18 -1.31 10.79
C PRO A 344 -1.27 -1.50 11.27
N GLN A 345 -1.54 -1.31 12.57
CA GLN A 345 -2.90 -1.41 13.14
C GLN A 345 -3.84 -0.32 12.65
N LEU A 346 -3.34 0.93 12.59
CA LEU A 346 -4.13 2.07 12.15
C LEU A 346 -4.47 1.98 10.65
N LEU A 347 -3.56 1.45 9.84
CA LEU A 347 -3.84 1.19 8.43
C LEU A 347 -4.78 -0.01 8.26
N ALA A 348 -4.58 -1.11 9.00
CA ALA A 348 -5.44 -2.30 8.87
C ALA A 348 -6.91 -2.05 9.28
N ILE A 349 -7.17 -1.15 10.23
CA ILE A 349 -8.55 -0.89 10.68
C ILE A 349 -9.41 -0.17 9.62
N SER A 350 -8.80 0.47 8.61
CA SER A 350 -9.56 1.15 7.56
C SER A 350 -10.45 0.19 6.79
N GLU A 351 -10.03 -1.06 6.62
CA GLU A 351 -10.80 -2.09 5.91
C GLU A 351 -12.05 -2.52 6.70
N VAL A 352 -11.91 -2.72 8.01
CA VAL A 352 -13.06 -2.99 8.91
C VAL A 352 -14.05 -1.83 8.88
N ASN A 353 -13.55 -0.60 8.93
CA ASN A 353 -14.38 0.60 8.86
C ASN A 353 -15.10 0.71 7.51
N ALA A 354 -14.44 0.37 6.40
CA ALA A 354 -15.06 0.36 5.08
C ALA A 354 -16.17 -0.70 4.97
N ILE A 355 -15.92 -1.93 5.45
CA ILE A 355 -16.95 -2.99 5.48
C ILE A 355 -18.15 -2.54 6.31
N ASP A 356 -17.93 -1.93 7.48
CA ASP A 356 -19.01 -1.42 8.33
C ASP A 356 -19.82 -0.30 7.66
N ALA A 357 -19.14 0.68 7.05
CA ALA A 357 -19.80 1.77 6.31
C ALA A 357 -20.76 1.24 5.22
N LEU A 358 -20.37 0.17 4.54
CA LEU A 358 -21.19 -0.48 3.51
C LEU A 358 -22.33 -1.33 4.09
N ALA A 359 -22.09 -1.98 5.23
CA ALA A 359 -23.04 -2.91 5.82
C ALA A 359 -24.21 -2.21 6.53
N VAL A 360 -23.95 -1.12 7.27
CA VAL A 360 -24.96 -0.48 8.14
C VAL A 360 -25.37 0.93 7.71
N GLY A 361 -24.62 1.56 6.80
CA GLY A 361 -24.91 2.90 6.29
C GLY A 361 -24.53 4.03 7.25
N ASP A 362 -24.80 5.26 6.82
CA ASP A 362 -24.23 6.48 7.41
C ASP A 362 -24.94 6.98 8.67
N GLY A 363 -26.14 6.48 9.00
CA GLY A 363 -26.90 6.89 10.18
C GLY A 363 -26.62 6.06 11.46
N VAL A 364 -25.68 5.12 11.39
CA VAL A 364 -25.38 4.15 12.46
C VAL A 364 -23.99 4.42 13.01
N GLN A 365 -23.84 4.40 14.34
CA GLN A 365 -22.54 4.59 14.99
C GLN A 365 -21.54 3.55 14.48
N SER A 366 -20.32 3.97 14.18
CA SER A 366 -19.26 3.09 13.69
C SER A 366 -18.97 1.95 14.65
N ILE A 367 -18.76 0.74 14.12
CA ILE A 367 -18.29 -0.41 14.90
C ILE A 367 -16.99 -0.11 15.69
N LEU A 368 -16.18 0.85 15.24
CA LEU A 368 -14.94 1.25 15.94
C LEU A 368 -15.19 1.97 17.27
N GLN A 369 -16.34 2.64 17.38
CA GLN A 369 -16.78 3.37 18.57
C GLN A 369 -17.77 2.57 19.42
N GLN A 370 -18.41 1.54 18.84
CA GLN A 370 -19.35 0.69 19.57
C GLN A 370 -18.66 -0.16 20.63
N ASP A 371 -19.22 -0.13 21.85
CA ASP A 371 -18.74 -0.92 22.97
C ASP A 371 -19.06 -2.41 22.81
N GLN A 372 -18.01 -3.23 22.91
CA GLN A 372 -18.10 -4.67 22.74
C GLN A 372 -18.44 -5.38 24.06
N ASN A 373 -19.17 -6.49 23.97
CA ASN A 373 -19.63 -7.29 25.11
C ASN A 373 -20.51 -6.53 26.13
N GLY A 374 -21.09 -5.37 25.74
CA GLY A 374 -21.89 -4.54 26.64
C GLY A 374 -21.07 -3.88 27.76
N ILE A 375 -19.76 -3.77 27.61
CA ILE A 375 -18.85 -3.17 28.59
C ILE A 375 -18.57 -1.73 28.17
N ALA A 376 -18.96 -0.77 29.01
CA ALA A 376 -18.74 0.65 28.74
C ALA A 376 -17.24 0.97 28.51
N GLY A 377 -16.92 1.61 27.38
CA GLY A 377 -15.56 1.98 26.97
C GLY A 377 -14.73 0.83 26.38
N ASN A 378 -15.34 -0.31 26.07
CA ASN A 378 -14.68 -1.47 25.45
C ASN A 378 -14.83 -1.47 23.92
N ASN A 379 -14.37 -0.41 23.26
CA ASN A 379 -14.38 -0.26 21.79
C ASN A 379 -12.96 -0.14 21.23
N ALA A 380 -12.79 -0.31 19.92
CA ALA A 380 -11.47 -0.35 19.29
C ALA A 380 -10.65 0.92 19.53
N ILE A 381 -11.27 2.10 19.36
CA ILE A 381 -10.57 3.38 19.55
C ILE A 381 -10.08 3.55 20.99
N ALA A 382 -10.88 3.13 21.97
CA ALA A 382 -10.54 3.25 23.40
C ALA A 382 -9.54 2.18 23.88
N ARG A 383 -9.55 0.99 23.28
CA ARG A 383 -8.82 -0.19 23.80
C ARG A 383 -7.52 -0.48 23.06
N VAL A 384 -7.38 -0.04 21.81
CA VAL A 384 -6.18 -0.26 20.99
C VAL A 384 -5.31 1.00 21.02
N PRO A 385 -4.12 0.98 21.68
CA PRO A 385 -3.30 2.19 21.85
C PRO A 385 -3.00 2.93 20.56
N GLN A 386 -2.75 2.20 19.46
CA GLN A 386 -2.45 2.75 18.15
C GLN A 386 -3.64 3.50 17.51
N LEU A 387 -4.87 3.18 17.92
CA LEU A 387 -6.08 3.82 17.40
C LEU A 387 -6.52 5.04 18.21
N THR A 388 -5.92 5.27 19.39
CA THR A 388 -6.31 6.40 20.25
C THR A 388 -6.11 7.76 19.60
N ILE A 389 -5.22 7.87 18.59
CA ILE A 389 -5.05 9.08 17.79
C ILE A 389 -6.27 9.41 16.93
N LEU A 390 -7.14 8.45 16.60
CA LEU A 390 -8.31 8.75 15.77
C LEU A 390 -9.20 9.80 16.44
N ALA A 391 -9.39 9.75 17.76
CA ALA A 391 -10.24 10.70 18.46
C ALA A 391 -9.88 12.20 18.23
N PRO A 392 -8.61 12.64 18.35
CA PRO A 392 -8.23 14.00 17.99
C PRO A 392 -8.19 14.27 16.47
N LEU A 393 -8.10 13.25 15.60
CA LEU A 393 -8.05 13.42 14.15
C LEU A 393 -9.43 13.56 13.50
N VAL A 394 -10.40 12.77 13.95
CA VAL A 394 -11.74 12.67 13.33
C VAL A 394 -12.87 13.10 14.28
N GLY A 395 -12.51 13.58 15.47
CA GLY A 395 -13.43 14.01 16.52
C GLY A 395 -13.78 12.90 17.52
N GLY A 396 -14.16 13.31 18.73
CA GLY A 396 -14.49 12.39 19.83
C GLY A 396 -15.98 12.09 20.02
N GLY A 397 -16.85 12.62 19.15
CA GLY A 397 -18.28 12.35 19.18
C GLY A 397 -18.64 11.07 18.43
N ASP A 398 -19.85 10.57 18.67
CA ASP A 398 -20.39 9.43 17.92
C ASP A 398 -20.52 9.80 16.44
N ALA A 399 -19.97 8.95 15.58
CA ALA A 399 -19.91 9.15 14.15
C ALA A 399 -20.11 7.80 13.44
N SER A 400 -20.64 7.85 12.23
CA SER A 400 -20.71 6.70 11.36
C SER A 400 -19.33 6.32 10.82
N SER A 401 -19.20 5.10 10.31
CA SER A 401 -17.96 4.68 9.66
C SER A 401 -17.64 5.53 8.42
N SER A 402 -18.64 6.00 7.68
CA SER A 402 -18.44 6.94 6.56
C SER A 402 -17.91 8.28 7.05
N ALA A 403 -18.44 8.83 8.15
CA ALA A 403 -17.97 10.08 8.74
C ALA A 403 -16.57 9.99 9.34
N LEU A 404 -16.22 8.88 10.00
CA LEU A 404 -14.85 8.65 10.48
C LEU A 404 -13.85 8.62 9.31
N LEU A 405 -14.22 7.95 8.21
CA LEU A 405 -13.37 7.83 7.02
C LEU A 405 -13.25 9.17 6.28
N GLY A 406 -14.38 9.83 6.06
CA GLY A 406 -14.46 11.16 5.43
C GLY A 406 -13.56 12.15 6.15
N LYS A 407 -13.76 12.34 7.45
CA LYS A 407 -12.95 13.26 8.28
C LYS A 407 -11.47 12.92 8.33
N PHE A 408 -11.10 11.65 8.18
CA PHE A 408 -9.70 11.24 8.16
C PHE A 408 -9.01 11.60 6.84
N LEU A 409 -9.73 11.53 5.72
CA LEU A 409 -9.18 11.77 4.39
C LEU A 409 -9.37 13.21 3.92
N ASP A 410 -10.38 13.89 4.43
CA ASP A 410 -10.76 15.26 4.05
C ASP A 410 -9.56 16.20 4.10
N ASP A 411 -9.36 16.95 3.02
CA ASP A 411 -8.24 17.89 2.85
C ASP A 411 -8.35 19.12 3.76
N ASP A 412 -9.56 19.45 4.21
CA ASP A 412 -9.83 20.44 5.27
C ASP A 412 -9.70 19.84 6.69
N GLY A 413 -9.53 18.53 6.80
CA GLY A 413 -9.47 17.79 8.06
C GLY A 413 -8.18 18.00 8.86
N VAL A 414 -8.24 17.73 10.17
CA VAL A 414 -7.05 17.77 11.05
C VAL A 414 -5.98 16.77 10.58
N ALA A 415 -6.40 15.61 10.08
CA ALA A 415 -5.51 14.59 9.54
C ALA A 415 -4.69 15.09 8.34
N ALA A 416 -5.29 15.84 7.41
CA ALA A 416 -4.58 16.42 6.26
C ALA A 416 -3.46 17.38 6.68
N SER A 417 -3.65 18.14 7.76
CA SER A 417 -2.62 19.04 8.29
C SER A 417 -1.39 18.31 8.86
N LEU A 418 -1.56 17.06 9.30
CA LEU A 418 -0.50 16.23 9.89
C LEU A 418 0.09 15.25 8.88
N ALA A 419 -0.72 14.79 7.92
CA ALA A 419 -0.40 13.83 6.88
C ALA A 419 -1.03 14.27 5.55
N SER A 420 -0.46 15.29 4.91
CA SER A 420 -0.95 15.78 3.61
C SER A 420 -1.02 14.73 2.50
N PHE A 421 -0.33 13.59 2.65
CA PHE A 421 -0.39 12.49 1.68
C PHE A 421 -1.69 11.68 1.74
N VAL A 422 -2.54 11.84 2.78
CA VAL A 422 -3.89 11.25 2.82
C VAL A 422 -4.99 12.24 2.41
N ALA A 423 -4.65 13.53 2.31
CA ALA A 423 -5.58 14.61 2.02
C ALA A 423 -6.24 14.41 0.64
N THR A 424 -7.55 14.29 0.64
CA THR A 424 -8.40 14.08 -0.54
C THR A 424 -9.73 14.77 -0.30
N SER A 425 -10.18 15.58 -1.25
CA SER A 425 -11.51 16.20 -1.20
C SER A 425 -12.58 15.13 -1.46
N VAL A 426 -13.10 14.52 -0.38
CA VAL A 426 -13.98 13.33 -0.44
C VAL A 426 -15.40 13.58 0.08
N GLY A 427 -15.75 14.82 0.37
CA GLY A 427 -17.11 15.17 0.77
C GLY A 427 -17.16 16.33 1.74
N PHE A 428 -18.14 16.30 2.64
CA PHE A 428 -18.31 17.31 3.67
C PHE A 428 -19.06 16.74 4.88
N ASP A 429 -18.96 17.40 6.03
CA ASP A 429 -19.73 17.04 7.22
C ASP A 429 -21.25 17.03 6.94
N GLY A 430 -21.90 15.91 7.27
CA GLY A 430 -23.35 15.74 7.16
C GLY A 430 -24.12 16.12 8.42
N PRO A 431 -25.47 16.07 8.37
CA PRO A 431 -26.29 16.30 9.54
C PRO A 431 -26.03 15.25 10.63
N VAL A 432 -26.28 15.61 11.89
CA VAL A 432 -26.29 14.61 12.98
C VAL A 432 -27.63 13.90 13.00
N GLU A 433 -27.61 12.59 12.80
CA GLU A 433 -28.80 11.74 12.82
C GLU A 433 -28.80 10.86 14.06
N ASN A 434 -29.84 10.99 14.91
CA ASN A 434 -29.95 10.22 16.16
C ASN A 434 -28.72 10.33 17.09
N GLY A 435 -27.99 11.44 17.03
CA GLY A 435 -26.76 11.65 17.80
C GLY A 435 -25.47 11.17 17.13
N VAL A 436 -25.56 10.59 15.93
CA VAL A 436 -24.42 10.11 15.13
C VAL A 436 -24.12 11.13 14.02
N ALA A 437 -22.86 11.56 13.92
CA ALA A 437 -22.40 12.39 12.80
C ALA A 437 -22.32 11.56 11.50
N THR A 438 -22.78 12.14 10.40
CA THR A 438 -22.84 11.54 9.05
C THR A 438 -21.88 12.25 8.08
N TRP A 439 -21.71 11.74 6.86
CA TRP A 439 -20.82 12.31 5.83
C TRP A 439 -21.54 12.50 4.50
N LEU A 440 -21.56 13.73 4.00
CA LEU A 440 -22.04 14.02 2.66
C LEU A 440 -20.98 13.63 1.66
N SER A 441 -21.35 12.81 0.70
CA SER A 441 -20.48 12.33 -0.35
C SER A 441 -20.89 12.87 -1.72
N LYS A 442 -20.14 12.52 -2.77
CA LYS A 442 -20.42 12.98 -4.14
C LYS A 442 -21.85 12.68 -4.64
N SER A 443 -22.52 11.65 -4.10
CA SER A 443 -23.92 11.38 -4.48
C SER A 443 -24.94 12.32 -3.85
N ASP A 444 -24.52 13.01 -2.80
CA ASP A 444 -25.37 13.84 -1.98
C ASP A 444 -25.26 15.30 -2.44
N GLY A 445 -26.27 16.09 -2.07
CA GLY A 445 -26.20 17.54 -2.28
C GLY A 445 -25.13 18.14 -1.38
N ILE A 446 -23.94 18.37 -1.94
CA ILE A 446 -22.85 19.05 -1.23
C ILE A 446 -23.19 20.55 -1.09
N PRO A 447 -23.18 21.11 0.13
CA PRO A 447 -23.52 22.51 0.36
C PRO A 447 -22.46 23.45 -0.24
N ALA A 448 -22.84 24.67 -0.57
CA ALA A 448 -21.92 25.63 -1.19
C ALA A 448 -20.73 25.99 -0.29
N GLU A 449 -20.92 25.89 1.03
CA GLU A 449 -19.88 26.13 2.03
C GLU A 449 -18.77 25.07 2.04
N ALA A 450 -19.00 23.92 1.41
CA ALA A 450 -18.00 22.85 1.27
C ALA A 450 -16.95 23.13 0.19
N PHE A 451 -17.12 24.19 -0.60
CA PHE A 451 -16.23 24.51 -1.71
C PHE A 451 -15.44 25.79 -1.39
N THR A 452 -14.12 25.67 -1.33
CA THR A 452 -13.24 26.83 -1.25
C THR A 452 -12.85 27.31 -2.65
N ASP A 453 -13.21 28.55 -3.01
CA ASP A 453 -12.69 29.20 -4.22
C ASP A 453 -11.33 29.85 -3.92
N ASN A 454 -10.27 29.14 -4.31
CA ASN A 454 -8.89 29.56 -4.17
C ASN A 454 -8.45 30.54 -5.29
N GLY A 455 -9.37 30.98 -6.14
CA GLY A 455 -9.12 31.94 -7.21
C GLY A 455 -8.62 31.29 -8.51
N PRO A 456 -8.25 32.10 -9.52
CA PRO A 456 -7.92 31.60 -10.86
C PRO A 456 -6.59 30.86 -10.91
N ALA A 457 -6.44 30.00 -11.91
CA ALA A 457 -5.18 29.30 -12.18
C ALA A 457 -3.99 30.28 -12.28
N PRO A 458 -2.84 29.96 -11.66
CA PRO A 458 -1.69 30.84 -11.64
C PRO A 458 -1.10 30.99 -13.05
N THR A 459 -0.78 32.22 -13.43
CA THR A 459 -0.19 32.52 -14.75
C THR A 459 1.35 32.42 -14.73
N SER A 460 1.95 32.02 -13.61
CA SER A 460 3.39 31.83 -13.47
C SER A 460 3.73 30.85 -12.35
N LEU A 461 4.88 30.19 -12.44
CA LEU A 461 5.41 29.30 -11.38
C LEU A 461 5.66 30.02 -10.05
N ALA A 462 5.99 31.32 -10.09
CA ALA A 462 6.18 32.12 -8.87
C ALA A 462 4.87 32.39 -8.11
N GLY A 463 3.72 32.23 -8.78
CA GLY A 463 2.39 32.27 -8.17
C GLY A 463 1.78 30.89 -7.98
N ALA A 464 2.55 29.80 -8.13
CA ALA A 464 2.05 28.45 -7.91
C ALA A 464 1.64 28.30 -6.43
N GLY A 465 0.36 28.03 -6.21
CA GLY A 465 -0.29 27.79 -4.92
C GLY A 465 -1.55 26.96 -5.15
N VAL A 466 -2.43 26.84 -4.14
CA VAL A 466 -3.77 26.26 -4.34
C VAL A 466 -4.60 27.23 -5.17
N TRP A 467 -5.30 26.74 -6.18
CA TRP A 467 -6.13 27.54 -7.10
C TRP A 467 -7.30 26.70 -7.60
N GLY A 468 -8.33 27.36 -8.13
CA GLY A 468 -9.57 26.72 -8.55
C GLY A 468 -10.61 26.71 -7.43
N VAL A 469 -11.80 26.22 -7.79
CA VAL A 469 -12.81 25.83 -6.81
C VAL A 469 -12.55 24.36 -6.53
N GLU A 470 -12.46 24.00 -5.25
CA GLU A 470 -12.47 22.60 -4.80
C GLU A 470 -13.61 21.78 -5.41
#